data_AF-C4ZN22-F1
#
_entry.id   AF-C4ZN22-F1
#
_cell.length_a   1.000
_cell.length_b   1.000
_cell.length_c   1.000
_cell.angle_alpha   90.00
_cell.angle_beta   90.00
_cell.angle_gamma   90.00
#
_symmetry.space_group_name_H-M   'P 1'
#
loop_
_entity.id
_entity.type
_entity.pdbx_description
1 polymer ?
#
loop_
_entity_poly.entity_id
_entity_poly.type
_entity_poly.pdbx_seq_one_letter_code
_entity_poly.pdbx_strand_id
1 'polypeptide(L)'
;MVDPRILTEQVEPPYASRGSASRLPAEIWDHLWPWSRNGFQRQRVVQAAGLALAAAASVAWILAAMGNMTPGAIIGWWFGWSVFEVAVRLGSKPYVKDGPWWGSRYRRASIMDMICYVGFKNLLIGAALFIVLKSMGLVQV
;
A
#
# COMPACT_ATOMS: atom_id res chain seq x y z
N MET A 1 15.22 25.74 -7.75
CA MET A 1 14.15 26.10 -8.70
C MET A 1 13.26 24.88 -8.83
N VAL A 2 11.96 24.99 -8.53
CA VAL A 2 11.01 23.85 -8.64
C VAL A 2 10.90 23.48 -10.12
N ASP A 3 11.10 22.21 -10.46
CA ASP A 3 10.93 21.71 -11.84
C ASP A 3 9.47 21.93 -12.27
N PRO A 4 9.18 22.78 -13.29
CA PRO A 4 7.81 23.08 -13.70
C PRO A 4 7.07 21.87 -14.28
N ARG A 5 7.75 20.74 -14.49
CA ARG A 5 7.17 19.47 -14.93
C ARG A 5 6.64 18.62 -13.76
N ILE A 6 6.73 19.08 -12.51
CA ILE A 6 6.29 18.33 -11.33
C ILE A 6 5.34 19.19 -10.50
N LEU A 7 4.18 18.61 -10.18
CA LEU A 7 3.09 19.28 -9.48
C LEU A 7 3.43 19.63 -8.01
N THR A 8 4.34 18.85 -7.40
CA THR A 8 4.73 18.99 -6.00
C THR A 8 6.24 18.83 -5.83
N GLU A 9 6.75 19.08 -4.62
CA GLU A 9 8.16 18.97 -4.28
C GLU A 9 8.73 17.58 -4.61
N GLN A 10 9.91 17.55 -5.23
CA GLN A 10 10.63 16.29 -5.49
C GLN A 10 11.06 15.65 -4.17
N VAL A 11 10.91 14.35 -4.08
CA VAL A 11 11.32 13.56 -2.91
C VAL A 11 12.20 12.43 -3.40
N GLU A 12 13.34 12.19 -2.76
CA GLU A 12 14.09 10.96 -3.00
C GLU A 12 13.70 9.89 -1.99
N PRO A 13 13.21 8.72 -2.43
CA PRO A 13 12.89 7.66 -1.50
C PRO A 13 14.18 7.05 -0.91
N PRO A 14 14.14 6.48 0.31
CA PRO A 14 15.33 5.99 1.00
C PRO A 14 16.10 4.89 0.26
N TYR A 15 15.46 4.20 -0.69
CA TYR A 15 16.06 3.15 -1.51
C TYR A 15 16.61 3.65 -2.86
N ALA A 16 16.40 4.92 -3.23
CA ALA A 16 16.87 5.48 -4.51
C ALA A 16 18.40 5.48 -4.62
N SER A 17 19.11 5.55 -3.49
CA SER A 17 20.57 5.51 -3.43
C SER A 17 21.17 4.10 -3.57
N ARG A 18 20.34 3.05 -3.61
CA ARG A 18 20.82 1.67 -3.75
C ARG A 18 21.15 1.35 -5.22
N GLY A 19 22.15 0.50 -5.44
CA GLY A 19 22.58 0.10 -6.78
C GLY A 19 21.44 -0.50 -7.62
N SER A 20 21.52 -0.33 -8.95
CA SER A 20 20.46 -0.64 -9.93
C SER A 20 19.85 -2.05 -9.77
N ALA A 21 20.67 -3.06 -9.48
CA ALA A 21 20.22 -4.45 -9.29
C ALA A 21 19.34 -4.65 -8.04
N SER A 22 19.53 -3.83 -7.00
CA SER A 22 18.79 -3.93 -5.74
C SER A 22 17.54 -3.03 -5.69
N ARG A 23 17.32 -2.25 -6.76
CA ARG A 23 16.25 -1.25 -6.82
C ARG A 23 14.86 -1.88 -6.93
N LEU A 24 14.69 -2.85 -7.84
CA LEU A 24 13.40 -3.52 -8.06
C LEU A 24 12.86 -4.22 -6.79
N PRO A 25 13.62 -5.09 -6.09
CA PRO A 25 13.11 -5.72 -4.88
C PRO A 25 12.85 -4.70 -3.76
N ALA A 26 13.64 -3.63 -3.67
CA ALA A 26 13.42 -2.57 -2.70
C ALA A 26 12.15 -1.76 -3.00
N GLU A 27 11.88 -1.48 -4.28
CA GLU A 27 10.67 -0.78 -4.74
C GLU A 27 9.41 -1.63 -4.50
N ILE A 28 9.46 -2.94 -4.81
CA ILE A 28 8.37 -3.87 -4.50
C ILE A 28 8.11 -3.90 -2.99
N TRP A 29 9.16 -4.04 -2.18
CA TRP A 29 9.03 -4.03 -0.73
C TRP A 29 8.44 -2.72 -0.21
N ASP A 30 8.88 -1.58 -0.75
CA ASP A 30 8.36 -0.27 -0.35
C ASP A 30 6.88 -0.09 -0.69
N HIS A 31 6.46 -0.65 -1.84
CA HIS A 31 5.08 -0.62 -2.32
C HIS A 31 4.15 -1.64 -1.65
N LEU A 32 4.67 -2.77 -1.17
CA LEU A 32 3.86 -3.75 -0.43
C LEU A 32 3.79 -3.43 1.06
N TRP A 33 4.90 -2.98 1.64
CA TRP A 33 5.02 -2.73 3.07
C TRP A 33 4.69 -1.26 3.40
N PRO A 34 3.57 -0.96 4.08
CA PRO A 34 3.19 0.42 4.38
C PRO A 34 4.10 1.10 5.41
N TRP A 35 4.81 0.33 6.24
CA TRP A 35 5.64 0.88 7.32
C TRP A 35 7.05 1.31 6.86
N SER A 36 7.62 2.30 7.56
CA SER A 36 9.01 2.76 7.39
C SER A 36 9.68 2.92 8.76
N ARG A 37 10.97 2.55 8.88
CA ARG A 37 11.77 2.72 10.11
C ARG A 37 11.81 4.18 10.58
N ASN A 38 11.78 5.14 9.66
CA ASN A 38 11.80 6.58 9.99
C ASN A 38 10.42 7.09 10.43
N GLY A 39 9.33 6.53 9.89
CA GLY A 39 7.97 6.78 10.40
C GLY A 39 7.75 6.18 11.79
N PHE A 40 8.49 5.11 12.12
CA PHE A 40 8.44 4.39 13.39
C PHE A 40 8.79 5.25 14.61
N GLN A 41 9.69 6.22 14.46
CA GLN A 41 10.08 7.11 15.57
C GLN A 41 9.08 8.25 15.80
N ARG A 42 8.32 8.67 14.78
CA ARG A 42 7.57 9.92 14.79
C ARG A 42 6.09 9.79 15.20
N GLN A 43 5.48 8.60 15.10
CA GLN A 43 4.05 8.40 15.39
C GLN A 43 3.74 7.03 16.04
N ARG A 44 4.05 6.89 17.34
CA ARG A 44 3.83 5.65 18.12
C ARG A 44 2.35 5.24 18.23
N VAL A 45 1.43 6.19 18.28
CA VAL A 45 -0.03 5.94 18.36
C VAL A 45 -0.56 5.30 17.07
N VAL A 46 -0.12 5.80 15.91
CA VAL A 46 -0.49 5.24 14.60
C VAL A 46 0.08 3.83 14.43
N GLN A 47 1.22 3.52 15.06
CA GLN A 47 1.77 2.16 15.08
C GLN A 47 1.00 1.21 15.99
N ALA A 48 0.62 1.63 17.20
CA ALA A 48 -0.19 0.79 18.08
C ALA A 48 -1.54 0.46 17.44
N ALA A 49 -2.19 1.47 16.84
CA ALA A 49 -3.37 1.28 16.02
C ALA A 49 -3.09 0.35 14.83
N GLY A 50 -1.94 0.50 14.17
CA GLY A 50 -1.55 -0.34 13.05
C GLY A 50 -1.21 -1.78 13.39
N LEU A 51 -0.63 -2.04 14.55
CA LEU A 51 -0.35 -3.38 15.04
C LEU A 51 -1.65 -4.09 15.42
N ALA A 52 -2.55 -3.38 16.11
CA ALA A 52 -3.89 -3.87 16.42
C ALA A 52 -4.69 -4.17 15.14
N LEU A 53 -4.60 -3.30 14.14
CA LEU A 53 -5.31 -3.48 12.87
C LEU A 53 -4.68 -4.58 12.00
N ALA A 54 -3.36 -4.77 12.05
CA ALA A 54 -2.69 -5.91 11.43
C ALA A 54 -3.07 -7.23 12.10
N ALA A 55 -3.16 -7.28 13.43
CA ALA A 55 -3.64 -8.46 14.15
C ALA A 55 -5.11 -8.76 13.81
N ALA A 56 -5.97 -7.74 13.79
CA ALA A 56 -7.35 -7.87 13.33
C ALA A 56 -7.42 -8.33 11.87
N ALA A 57 -6.48 -7.90 11.01
CA ALA A 57 -6.37 -8.37 9.62
C ALA A 57 -6.06 -9.86 9.55
N SER A 58 -5.07 -10.32 10.33
CA SER A 58 -4.73 -11.74 10.39
C SER A 58 -5.94 -12.58 10.83
N VAL A 59 -6.68 -12.11 11.84
CA VAL A 59 -7.90 -12.80 12.31
C VAL A 59 -9.01 -12.79 11.27
N ALA A 60 -9.27 -11.65 10.63
CA ALA A 60 -10.28 -11.55 9.56
C ALA A 60 -9.94 -12.47 8.39
N TRP A 61 -8.67 -12.56 7.99
CA TRP A 61 -8.24 -13.48 6.93
C TRP A 61 -8.43 -14.95 7.30
N ILE A 62 -8.15 -15.33 8.56
CA ILE A 62 -8.42 -16.68 9.07
C ILE A 62 -9.93 -16.98 9.04
N LEU A 63 -10.76 -16.04 9.53
CA LEU A 63 -12.22 -16.21 9.53
C LEU A 63 -12.79 -16.30 8.12
N ALA A 64 -12.28 -15.51 7.18
CA ALA A 64 -12.64 -15.58 5.77
C ALA A 64 -12.25 -16.93 5.15
N ALA A 65 -11.03 -17.42 5.42
CA ALA A 65 -10.57 -18.72 4.94
C ALA A 65 -11.39 -19.89 5.51
N MET A 66 -11.91 -19.75 6.73
CA MET A 66 -12.83 -20.72 7.35
C MET A 66 -14.27 -20.61 6.82
N GLY A 67 -14.58 -19.66 5.93
CA GLY A 67 -15.93 -19.44 5.42
C GLY A 67 -16.88 -18.73 6.40
N ASN A 68 -16.36 -18.17 7.50
CA ASN A 68 -17.14 -17.53 8.57
C ASN A 68 -17.38 -16.03 8.34
N MET A 69 -17.01 -15.48 7.18
CA MET A 69 -17.25 -14.08 6.83
C MET A 69 -18.20 -13.96 5.65
N THR A 70 -19.18 -13.07 5.77
CA THR A 70 -20.04 -12.72 4.64
C THR A 70 -19.22 -11.97 3.57
N PRO A 71 -19.61 -12.03 2.29
CA PRO A 71 -18.94 -11.26 1.24
C PRO A 71 -18.87 -9.76 1.54
N GLY A 72 -19.94 -9.19 2.11
CA GLY A 72 -19.97 -7.80 2.56
C GLY A 72 -18.96 -7.49 3.66
N ALA A 73 -18.74 -8.42 4.60
CA ALA A 73 -17.72 -8.27 5.63
C ALA A 73 -16.30 -8.30 5.05
N ILE A 74 -16.04 -9.14 4.03
CA ILE A 74 -14.75 -9.19 3.33
C ILE A 74 -14.49 -7.86 2.59
N ILE A 75 -15.50 -7.33 1.89
CA ILE A 75 -15.40 -6.03 1.21
C ILE A 75 -15.16 -4.90 2.21
N GLY A 76 -15.93 -4.86 3.30
CA GLY A 76 -15.77 -3.88 4.38
C GLY A 76 -14.37 -3.94 5.00
N TRP A 77 -13.84 -5.15 5.20
CA TRP A 77 -12.48 -5.37 5.70
C TRP A 77 -11.42 -4.85 4.72
N TRP A 78 -11.55 -5.16 3.43
CA TRP A 78 -10.64 -4.71 2.38
C TRP A 78 -10.63 -3.17 2.25
N PHE A 79 -11.81 -2.56 2.37
CA PHE A 79 -11.97 -1.11 2.39
C PHE A 79 -11.34 -0.49 3.64
N GLY A 80 -11.61 -1.03 4.83
CA GLY A 80 -11.02 -0.57 6.09
C GLY A 80 -9.50 -0.63 6.08
N TRP A 81 -8.92 -1.72 5.56
CA TRP A 81 -7.47 -1.84 5.34
C TRP A 81 -6.94 -0.75 4.42
N SER A 82 -7.65 -0.44 3.34
CA SER A 82 -7.26 0.60 2.38
C SER A 82 -7.24 2.00 3.01
N VAL A 83 -8.26 2.35 3.80
CA VAL A 83 -8.32 3.64 4.52
C VAL A 83 -7.18 3.75 5.54
N PHE A 84 -6.95 2.68 6.31
CA PHE A 84 -5.85 2.62 7.26
C PHE A 84 -4.48 2.80 6.55
N GLU A 85 -4.28 2.13 5.43
CA GLU A 85 -3.04 2.22 4.68
C GLU A 85 -2.77 3.64 4.16
N VAL A 86 -3.81 4.35 3.68
CA VAL A 86 -3.69 5.77 3.31
C VAL A 86 -3.18 6.60 4.49
N ALA A 87 -3.76 6.44 5.68
CA ALA A 87 -3.35 7.18 6.87
C ALA A 87 -1.89 6.90 7.26
N VAL A 88 -1.48 5.62 7.27
CA VAL A 88 -0.09 5.25 7.58
C VAL A 88 0.89 5.78 6.55
N ARG A 89 0.56 5.69 5.26
CA ARG A 89 1.46 6.15 4.20
C ARG A 89 1.59 7.68 4.17
N LEU A 90 0.52 8.42 4.44
CA LEU A 90 0.62 9.87 4.62
C LEU A 90 1.55 10.25 5.80
N GLY A 91 1.56 9.48 6.89
CA GLY A 91 2.44 9.74 8.03
C GLY A 91 3.89 9.29 7.85
N SER A 92 4.14 8.25 7.05
CA SER A 92 5.43 7.55 7.02
C SER A 92 6.13 7.54 5.66
N LYS A 93 5.38 7.60 4.55
CA LYS A 93 5.85 7.57 3.17
C LYS A 93 5.01 8.52 2.29
N PRO A 94 4.97 9.84 2.56
CA PRO A 94 4.10 10.78 1.85
C PRO A 94 4.65 11.15 0.46
N TYR A 95 5.00 10.15 -0.36
CA TYR A 95 5.52 10.33 -1.71
C TYR A 95 4.88 9.33 -2.67
N VAL A 96 4.72 9.74 -3.92
CA VAL A 96 4.24 8.91 -5.03
C VAL A 96 5.19 9.03 -6.20
N LYS A 97 5.20 7.99 -7.04
CA LYS A 97 5.95 7.97 -8.28
C LYS A 97 5.25 8.83 -9.32
N ASP A 98 6.00 9.69 -10.00
CA ASP A 98 5.50 10.64 -10.97
C ASP A 98 5.95 10.26 -12.39
N GLY A 99 5.00 10.29 -13.34
CA GLY A 99 5.22 9.81 -14.71
C GLY A 99 5.06 8.29 -14.87
N PRO A 100 5.65 7.70 -15.92
CA PRO A 100 5.51 6.27 -16.18
C PRO A 100 5.98 5.39 -15.01
N TRP A 101 5.32 4.26 -14.80
CA TRP A 101 5.61 3.37 -13.67
C TRP A 101 7.04 2.79 -13.69
N TRP A 102 7.72 2.80 -14.84
CA TRP A 102 9.14 2.41 -14.96
C TRP A 102 10.13 3.55 -14.67
N GLY A 103 9.65 4.77 -14.41
CA GLY A 103 10.48 5.95 -14.15
C GLY A 103 11.21 5.93 -12.80
N SER A 104 11.84 7.05 -12.44
CA SER A 104 12.54 7.24 -11.16
C SER A 104 12.17 8.52 -10.44
N ARG A 105 11.17 9.25 -10.97
CA ARG A 105 10.79 10.54 -10.42
C ARG A 105 9.77 10.28 -9.31
N TYR A 106 10.03 10.81 -8.13
CA TYR A 106 9.10 10.76 -7.02
C TYR A 106 8.83 12.17 -6.54
N ARG A 107 7.59 12.40 -6.15
CA ARG A 107 7.11 13.69 -5.68
C ARG A 107 6.32 13.51 -4.40
N ARG A 108 6.19 14.57 -3.62
CA ARG A 108 5.37 14.57 -2.41
C ARG A 108 3.91 14.32 -2.76
N ALA A 109 3.28 13.39 -2.07
CA ALA A 109 1.90 12.99 -2.32
C ALA A 109 0.91 13.95 -1.65
N SER A 110 -0.13 14.35 -2.39
CA SER A 110 -1.35 14.89 -1.80
C SER A 110 -2.21 13.76 -1.20
N ILE A 111 -3.26 14.12 -0.46
CA ILE A 111 -4.21 13.12 0.07
C ILE A 111 -4.87 12.34 -1.07
N MET A 112 -5.28 13.02 -2.14
CA MET A 112 -5.91 12.38 -3.29
C MET A 112 -4.93 11.46 -4.03
N ASP A 113 -3.67 11.86 -4.18
CA ASP A 113 -2.64 10.99 -4.75
C ASP A 113 -2.51 9.69 -3.97
N MET A 114 -2.53 9.77 -2.64
CA MET A 114 -2.40 8.60 -1.78
C MET A 114 -3.64 7.71 -1.85
N ILE A 115 -4.85 8.28 -1.87
CA ILE A 115 -6.10 7.52 -2.03
C ILE A 115 -6.10 6.77 -3.35
N CYS A 116 -5.78 7.44 -4.47
CA CYS A 116 -5.72 6.81 -5.78
C CYS A 116 -4.64 5.73 -5.83
N TYR A 117 -3.46 6.01 -5.28
CA TYR A 117 -2.34 5.08 -5.24
C TYR A 117 -2.67 3.81 -4.44
N VAL A 118 -3.17 3.95 -3.21
CA VAL A 118 -3.54 2.81 -2.35
C VAL A 118 -4.73 2.06 -2.92
N GLY A 119 -5.77 2.78 -3.36
CA GLY A 119 -6.98 2.18 -3.92
C GLY A 119 -6.68 1.35 -5.17
N PHE A 120 -5.91 1.89 -6.10
CA PHE A 120 -5.50 1.16 -7.30
C PHE A 120 -4.66 -0.08 -6.96
N LYS A 121 -3.66 0.07 -6.08
CA LYS A 121 -2.81 -1.05 -5.65
C LYS A 121 -3.63 -2.16 -5.01
N ASN A 122 -4.52 -1.83 -4.07
CA ASN A 122 -5.32 -2.82 -3.37
C ASN A 122 -6.37 -3.47 -4.28
N LEU A 123 -6.92 -2.73 -5.25
CA LEU A 123 -7.81 -3.30 -6.26
C LEU A 123 -7.07 -4.30 -7.15
N LEU A 124 -5.86 -3.96 -7.60
CA LEU A 124 -5.02 -4.87 -8.39
C LEU A 124 -4.69 -6.16 -7.63
N ILE A 125 -4.35 -6.06 -6.34
CA ILE A 125 -4.11 -7.22 -5.49
C ILE A 125 -5.38 -8.09 -5.38
N GLY A 126 -6.54 -7.48 -5.15
CA GLY A 126 -7.81 -8.19 -5.09
C GLY A 126 -8.17 -8.89 -6.41
N ALA A 127 -7.99 -8.20 -7.54
CA ALA A 127 -8.23 -8.75 -8.87
C ALA A 127 -7.28 -9.92 -9.18
N ALA A 128 -5.99 -9.77 -8.87
CA ALA A 128 -5.01 -10.83 -9.06
C ALA A 128 -5.33 -12.06 -8.21
N LEU A 129 -5.66 -11.87 -6.93
CA LEU A 129 -6.08 -12.94 -6.03
C LEU A 129 -7.31 -13.68 -6.58
N PHE A 130 -8.32 -12.93 -7.01
CA PHE A 130 -9.53 -13.51 -7.60
C PHE A 130 -9.22 -14.34 -8.85
N ILE A 131 -8.40 -13.82 -9.77
CA ILE A 131 -8.00 -14.53 -10.99
C ILE A 131 -7.27 -15.84 -10.64
N VAL A 132 -6.35 -15.81 -9.67
CA VAL A 132 -5.62 -17.00 -9.22
C VAL A 132 -6.58 -18.03 -8.63
N LEU A 133 -7.45 -17.63 -7.70
CA LEU A 133 -8.42 -18.54 -7.07
C LEU A 133 -9.39 -19.15 -8.09
N LYS A 134 -9.86 -18.36 -9.06
CA LYS A 134 -10.68 -18.84 -10.17
C LYS A 134 -9.92 -19.83 -11.05
N SER A 135 -8.66 -19.53 -11.39
CA SER A 135 -7.82 -20.40 -12.22
C SER A 135 -7.52 -21.75 -11.56
N MET A 136 -7.51 -21.79 -10.22
CA MET A 136 -7.35 -23.01 -9.42
C MET A 136 -8.67 -23.76 -9.20
N GLY A 137 -9.81 -23.24 -9.68
CA GLY A 137 -11.14 -23.83 -9.48
C GLY A 137 -11.70 -23.66 -8.06
N LEU A 138 -11.07 -22.84 -7.21
CA LEU A 138 -11.47 -22.62 -5.81
C LEU A 138 -12.64 -21.65 -5.68
N VAL A 139 -12.90 -20.84 -6.71
CA VAL A 139 -14.05 -19.93 -6.79
C VAL A 139 -14.77 -20.15 -8.10
N GLN A 140 -16.06 -20.43 -8.02
CA GLN A 140 -16.98 -20.49 -9.15
C GLN A 140 -17.65 -19.12 -9.26
N VAL A 141 -17.74 -18.57 -10.48
CA VAL A 141 -18.45 -17.31 -10.75
C VAL A 141 -19.85 -17.64 -11.23
#